data_AF-A0A3R9Y7A6-F1
#
_entry.id   AF-A0A3R9Y7A6-F1
#
_cell.length_a   1.000
_cell.length_b   1.000
_cell.length_c   1.000
_cell.angle_alpha   90.00
_cell.angle_beta   90.00
_cell.angle_gamma   90.00
#
_symmetry.space_group_name_H-M   'P 1'
#
loop_
_entity.id
_entity.type
_entity.pdbx_description
1 polymer ?
#
loop_
_entity_poly.entity_id
_entity_poly.type
_entity_poly.pdbx_seq_one_letter_code
_entity_poly.pdbx_strand_id
1 'polypeptide(L)'
;MTVTVYAGPDYKGKSATLGKGRHKLDPSMNDCISSVRVPAGWTVTLFENADFTGEQVSLKDDTPKLEGALHDKASSIVIAETEVTFDEPRPLYVSRPGDEYDASWFKFED
;
A
#
# COMPACT_ATOMS: atom_id res chain seq x y z
N MET A 1 11.58 -1.30 -7.99
CA MET A 1 10.18 -1.76 -7.99
C MET A 1 9.30 -0.60 -8.40
N THR A 2 8.15 -0.86 -9.01
CA THR A 2 7.22 0.16 -9.50
C THR A 2 5.79 -0.22 -9.15
N VAL A 3 4.96 0.79 -8.91
CA VAL A 3 3.52 0.66 -8.69
C VAL A 3 2.80 1.00 -9.99
N THR A 4 1.73 0.28 -10.32
CA THR A 4 0.90 0.59 -11.49
C THR A 4 -0.50 0.96 -11.06
N VAL A 5 -0.95 2.15 -11.48
CA VAL A 5 -2.33 2.64 -11.28
C VAL A 5 -3.10 2.55 -12.59
N TYR A 6 -4.41 2.32 -12.49
CA TYR A 6 -5.31 2.10 -13.62
C TYR A 6 -6.54 2.99 -13.52
N ALA A 7 -6.94 3.54 -14.67
CA ALA A 7 -8.09 4.42 -14.78
C ALA A 7 -9.44 3.67 -14.86
N GLY A 8 -9.41 2.36 -15.09
CA GLY A 8 -10.61 1.52 -15.08
C GLY A 8 -10.63 0.58 -13.87
N PRO A 9 -11.80 0.01 -13.56
CA PRO A 9 -11.92 -1.09 -12.61
C PRO A 9 -11.21 -2.35 -13.13
N ASP A 10 -10.86 -3.28 -12.25
CA ASP A 10 -10.23 -4.56 -12.57
C ASP A 10 -8.90 -4.42 -13.34
N TYR A 11 -8.15 -3.34 -13.08
CA TYR A 11 -6.87 -3.04 -13.74
C TYR A 11 -6.99 -2.84 -15.26
N LYS A 12 -8.13 -2.30 -15.72
CA LYS A 12 -8.39 -2.03 -17.14
C LYS A 12 -8.21 -0.56 -17.49
N GLY A 13 -8.20 -0.28 -18.79
CA GLY A 13 -8.11 1.08 -19.31
C GLY A 13 -6.70 1.65 -19.23
N LYS A 14 -6.61 2.97 -19.07
CA LYS A 14 -5.35 3.70 -19.08
C LYS A 14 -4.54 3.39 -17.83
N SER A 15 -3.25 3.06 -17.98
CA SER A 15 -2.37 2.73 -16.86
C SER A 15 -1.14 3.63 -16.79
N ALA A 16 -0.68 3.94 -15.58
CA ALA A 16 0.57 4.65 -15.34
C ALA A 16 1.42 3.86 -14.35
N THR A 17 2.71 3.76 -14.65
CA THR A 17 3.68 3.08 -13.81
C THR A 17 4.57 4.13 -13.17
N LEU A 18 4.61 4.11 -11.84
CA LEU A 18 5.27 5.12 -11.03
C LEU A 18 6.29 4.45 -10.09
N GLY A 19 7.42 5.14 -9.88
CA GLY A 19 8.48 4.67 -8.98
C GLY A 19 8.27 5.16 -7.55
N LYS A 20 9.24 4.84 -6.68
CA LYS A 20 9.34 5.42 -5.34
C LYS A 20 9.43 6.94 -5.44
N GLY A 21 8.60 7.64 -4.67
CA GLY A 21 8.61 9.11 -4.63
C GLY A 21 7.22 9.71 -4.58
N ARG A 22 7.18 11.04 -4.70
CA ARG A 22 5.95 11.81 -4.76
C ARG A 22 5.73 12.22 -6.22
N HIS A 23 4.61 11.84 -6.78
CA HIS A 23 4.27 12.10 -8.16
C HIS A 23 2.91 12.82 -8.22
N LYS A 24 2.87 13.95 -8.92
CA LYS A 24 1.60 14.58 -9.29
C LYS A 24 1.03 13.81 -10.48
N LEU A 25 -0.26 13.53 -10.46
CA LEU A 25 -0.91 12.84 -11.58
C LEU A 25 -1.02 13.82 -12.75
N ASP A 26 -0.75 13.33 -13.95
CA ASP A 26 -1.04 14.10 -15.16
C ASP A 26 -2.53 14.42 -15.24
N PRO A 27 -2.96 15.55 -15.83
CA PRO A 27 -4.38 15.89 -15.99
C PRO A 27 -5.16 14.83 -16.78
N SER A 28 -4.46 13.97 -17.50
CA SER A 28 -5.04 12.85 -18.27
C SER A 28 -5.23 11.55 -17.45
N MET A 29 -4.81 11.56 -16.18
CA MET A 29 -4.91 10.50 -15.16
C MET A 29 -5.54 11.02 -13.86
N ASN A 30 -5.58 12.34 -13.69
CA ASN A 30 -6.32 13.04 -12.64
C ASN A 30 -7.79 12.61 -12.68
N ASP A 31 -8.38 12.38 -11.51
CA ASP A 31 -9.82 12.10 -11.37
C ASP A 31 -10.32 10.89 -12.17
N CYS A 32 -9.44 9.95 -12.49
CA CYS A 32 -9.81 8.75 -13.25
C CYS A 32 -9.38 7.46 -12.57
N ILE A 33 -8.63 7.50 -11.45
CA ILE A 33 -8.04 6.29 -10.87
C ILE A 33 -9.12 5.43 -10.22
N SER A 34 -9.24 4.20 -10.72
CA SER A 34 -10.22 3.21 -10.27
C SER A 34 -9.59 1.92 -9.73
N SER A 35 -8.36 1.56 -10.12
CA SER A 35 -7.65 0.39 -9.56
C SER A 35 -6.16 0.65 -9.37
N VAL A 36 -5.54 -0.04 -8.40
CA VAL A 36 -4.10 0.11 -8.10
C VAL A 36 -3.47 -1.26 -7.83
N ARG A 37 -2.31 -1.52 -8.44
CA ARG A 37 -1.45 -2.65 -8.11
C ARG A 37 -0.28 -2.19 -7.26
N VAL A 38 -0.33 -2.56 -5.99
CA VAL A 38 0.75 -2.34 -5.03
C VAL A 38 1.53 -3.64 -4.86
N PRO A 39 2.85 -3.65 -5.17
CA PRO A 39 3.67 -4.81 -4.89
C PRO A 39 3.88 -4.97 -3.37
N ALA A 40 3.98 -6.21 -2.89
CA ALA A 40 4.22 -6.51 -1.48
C ALA A 40 5.46 -5.76 -0.95
N GLY A 41 5.33 -5.15 0.22
CA GLY A 41 6.41 -4.34 0.81
C GLY A 41 6.38 -2.87 0.40
N TRP A 42 5.30 -2.38 -0.24
CA TRP A 42 5.13 -0.99 -0.65
C TRP A 42 3.84 -0.40 -0.08
N THR A 43 3.84 0.90 0.20
CA THR A 43 2.66 1.68 0.56
C THR A 43 2.45 2.76 -0.48
N VAL A 44 1.21 2.85 -0.97
CA VAL A 44 0.76 3.85 -1.93
C VAL A 44 -0.29 4.72 -1.27
N THR A 45 -0.01 6.00 -1.16
CA THR A 45 -0.95 6.98 -0.62
C THR A 45 -1.45 7.87 -1.75
N LEU A 46 -2.73 7.79 -2.05
CA LEU A 46 -3.41 8.68 -3.00
C LEU A 46 -4.00 9.87 -2.24
N PHE A 47 -3.98 11.04 -2.86
CA PHE A 47 -4.49 12.30 -2.31
C PHE A 47 -5.48 12.92 -3.28
N GLU A 48 -6.56 13.50 -2.74
CA GLU A 48 -7.57 14.22 -3.51
C GLU A 48 -6.96 15.41 -4.26
N ASN A 49 -6.11 16.19 -3.58
CA ASN A 49 -5.53 17.41 -4.16
C ASN A 49 -4.15 17.20 -4.75
N ALA A 50 -3.83 17.98 -5.79
CA ALA A 50 -2.55 17.98 -6.50
C ALA A 50 -1.34 18.45 -5.64
N ASP A 51 -1.61 18.98 -4.44
CA ASP A 51 -0.61 19.43 -3.48
C ASP A 51 -0.41 18.47 -2.30
N PHE A 52 -0.87 17.21 -2.45
CA PHE A 52 -0.77 16.18 -1.42
C PHE A 52 -1.53 16.55 -0.14
N THR A 53 -2.71 17.13 -0.29
CA THR A 53 -3.60 17.55 0.79
C THR A 53 -5.03 17.05 0.56
N GLY A 54 -5.93 17.30 1.50
CA GLY A 54 -7.33 16.86 1.41
C GLY A 54 -7.49 15.41 1.88
N GLU A 55 -8.48 14.72 1.33
CA GLU A 55 -8.70 13.31 1.64
C GLU A 55 -7.54 12.46 1.08
N GLN A 56 -7.15 11.43 1.83
CA GLN A 56 -6.08 10.51 1.42
C GLN A 56 -6.44 9.05 1.75
N VAL A 57 -6.02 8.13 0.89
CA VAL A 57 -6.16 6.68 1.11
C VAL A 57 -4.80 6.01 0.94
N SER A 58 -4.44 5.17 1.90
CA SER A 58 -3.20 4.40 1.88
C SER A 58 -3.52 2.94 1.57
N LEU A 59 -2.92 2.44 0.49
CA LEU A 59 -3.05 1.08 -0.01
C LEU A 59 -1.70 0.37 0.13
N LYS A 60 -1.72 -0.81 0.74
CA LYS A 60 -0.53 -1.67 0.92
C LYS A 60 -0.58 -2.94 0.07
N ASP A 61 -1.74 -3.23 -0.50
CA ASP A 61 -2.03 -4.42 -1.28
C ASP A 61 -2.73 -4.03 -2.60
N ASP A 62 -2.77 -4.98 -3.52
CA ASP A 62 -3.50 -4.79 -4.77
C ASP A 62 -4.99 -4.52 -4.51
N THR A 63 -5.47 -3.44 -5.13
CA THR A 63 -6.82 -2.94 -4.96
C THR A 63 -7.48 -2.92 -6.34
N PRO A 64 -8.30 -3.93 -6.67
CA PRO A 64 -8.93 -4.05 -7.99
C PRO A 64 -10.05 -3.04 -8.20
N LYS A 65 -10.54 -2.42 -7.14
CA LYS A 65 -11.53 -1.36 -7.18
C LYS A 65 -11.33 -0.42 -6.00
N LEU A 66 -11.01 0.83 -6.30
CA LEU A 66 -10.90 1.89 -5.32
C LEU A 66 -12.31 2.35 -4.96
N GLU A 67 -12.77 2.00 -3.76
CA GLU A 67 -14.06 2.44 -3.24
C GLU A 67 -13.85 3.62 -2.29
N GLY A 68 -14.77 4.60 -2.30
CA GLY A 68 -14.75 5.74 -1.37
C GLY A 68 -14.61 7.09 -2.06
N ALA A 69 -14.33 8.14 -1.27
CA ALA A 69 -14.32 9.52 -1.76
C ALA A 69 -13.09 9.89 -2.61
N LEU A 70 -12.11 8.99 -2.76
CA LEU A 70 -11.00 9.14 -3.70
C LEU A 70 -11.17 8.40 -5.03
N HIS A 71 -12.27 7.67 -5.20
CA HIS A 71 -12.65 7.12 -6.51
C HIS A 71 -12.87 8.26 -7.50
N ASP A 72 -12.13 8.24 -8.61
CA ASP A 72 -12.19 9.30 -9.64
C ASP A 72 -11.95 10.72 -9.10
N LYS A 73 -11.16 10.85 -8.02
CA LYS A 73 -10.85 12.15 -7.37
C LYS A 73 -9.38 12.32 -6.98
N ALA A 74 -8.57 11.29 -7.20
CA ALA A 74 -7.15 11.36 -6.86
C ALA A 74 -6.39 12.26 -7.84
N SER A 75 -5.68 13.26 -7.32
CA SER A 75 -4.83 14.17 -8.10
C SER A 75 -3.33 14.04 -7.78
N SER A 76 -2.97 13.33 -6.71
CA SER A 76 -1.57 13.09 -6.36
C SER A 76 -1.36 11.74 -5.72
N ILE A 77 -0.15 11.22 -5.86
CA ILE A 77 0.22 9.90 -5.37
C ILE A 77 1.61 9.92 -4.76
N VAL A 78 1.74 9.25 -3.62
CA VAL A 78 3.01 9.07 -2.90
C VAL A 78 3.26 7.59 -2.77
N ILE A 79 4.45 7.16 -3.21
CA ILE A 79 4.85 5.76 -3.20
C ILE A 79 6.07 5.64 -2.29
N ALA A 80 5.89 4.92 -1.21
CA ALA A 80 6.94 4.61 -0.24
C ALA A 80 7.14 3.10 -0.15
N GLU A 81 8.34 2.68 0.21
CA GLU A 81 8.53 1.33 0.71
C GLU A 81 7.73 1.23 2.01
N THR A 82 6.91 0.18 2.14
CA THR A 82 6.34 -0.11 3.44
C THR A 82 7.54 -0.47 4.29
N GLU A 83 7.84 0.33 5.30
CA GLU A 83 8.55 -0.23 6.43
C GLU A 83 7.61 -1.30 6.93
N VAL A 84 8.01 -2.56 6.71
CA VAL A 84 7.38 -3.68 7.37
C VAL A 84 7.75 -3.42 8.83
N THR A 85 6.97 -2.62 9.55
CA THR A 85 6.94 -2.73 10.99
C THR A 85 6.37 -4.11 11.21
N PHE A 86 7.27 -5.03 11.51
CA PHE A 86 6.94 -6.29 12.13
C PHE A 86 6.28 -5.93 13.47
N ASP A 87 5.00 -5.56 13.42
CA ASP A 87 4.16 -5.42 14.61
C ASP A 87 3.75 -6.82 15.14
N GLU A 88 4.47 -7.85 14.72
CA GLU A 88 4.67 -9.07 15.47
C GLU A 88 6.16 -9.44 15.38
N PRO A 89 6.84 -9.75 16.49
CA PRO A 89 8.17 -10.35 16.40
C PRO A 89 8.01 -11.65 15.61
N ARG A 90 8.58 -11.76 14.40
CA ARG A 90 8.70 -13.07 13.75
C ARG A 90 9.69 -13.88 14.58
N PRO A 91 9.30 -14.96 15.30
CA PRO A 91 10.30 -15.90 15.75
C PRO A 91 10.81 -16.59 14.49
N LEU A 92 12.02 -16.24 14.06
CA LEU A 92 12.76 -17.04 13.09
C LEU A 92 13.09 -18.36 13.78
N TYR A 93 12.21 -19.35 13.63
CA TYR A 93 12.47 -20.70 14.12
C TYR A 93 13.58 -21.32 13.28
N VAL A 94 14.84 -21.11 13.70
CA VAL A 94 15.95 -21.95 13.27
C VAL A 94 16.04 -23.07 14.31
N SER A 95 15.40 -24.20 14.04
CA SER A 95 15.56 -25.39 14.89
C SER A 95 17.02 -25.83 14.81
N ARG A 96 17.85 -25.45 15.78
CA ARG A 96 19.05 -26.21 16.12
C ARG A 96 18.64 -27.34 17.07
N PRO A 97 19.11 -28.58 16.85
CA PRO A 97 18.81 -29.66 17.77
C PRO A 97 19.56 -29.41 19.09
N GLY A 98 18.86 -29.03 20.16
CA GLY A 98 19.45 -29.02 21.50
C GLY A 98 18.84 -28.11 22.56
N ASP A 99 18.03 -27.11 22.23
CA ASP A 99 17.61 -26.13 23.24
C ASP A 99 16.21 -26.43 23.81
N GLU A 100 16.19 -26.74 25.10
CA GLU A 100 15.03 -27.09 25.92
C GLU A 100 14.10 -25.87 26.09
N TYR A 101 12.80 -26.12 25.91
CA TYR A 101 11.76 -25.09 25.81
C TYR A 101 11.29 -24.67 27.20
N ASP A 102 11.59 -23.44 27.64
CA ASP A 102 10.81 -22.79 28.70
C ASP A 102 10.08 -21.58 28.10
N ALA A 103 8.95 -21.88 27.44
CA ALA A 103 8.06 -20.89 26.83
C ALA A 103 7.18 -20.22 27.91
N SER A 104 7.79 -19.40 28.77
CA SER A 104 7.11 -18.69 29.85
C SER A 104 6.66 -17.27 29.45
N TRP A 105 5.96 -17.05 28.32
CA TRP A 105 5.54 -15.69 27.91
C TRP A 105 4.08 -15.51 27.44
N PHE A 106 3.19 -16.48 27.63
CA PHE A 106 1.74 -16.20 27.63
C PHE A 106 1.21 -16.18 29.06
N LYS A 107 1.13 -14.99 29.67
CA LYS A 107 0.18 -14.73 30.74
C LYS A 107 -0.92 -13.83 30.20
N PHE A 108 -2.09 -14.42 29.97
CA PHE A 108 -3.34 -13.69 30.06
C PHE A 108 -3.68 -13.63 31.54
N GLU A 109 -3.83 -12.42 32.09
CA GLU A 109 -4.39 -12.21 33.42
C GLU A 109 -5.88 -11.91 33.24
N ASP A 110 -6.72 -12.57 34.05
CA ASP A 110 -8.20 -12.52 34.08
C ASP A 110 -8.74 -11.16 34.54
#